data_AF-A0A7C5X616-F1
#
_entry.id   AF-A0A7C5X616-F1
#
_cell.length_a   1.000
_cell.length_b   1.000
_cell.length_c   1.000
_cell.angle_alpha   90.00
_cell.angle_beta   90.00
_cell.angle_gamma   90.00
#
_symmetry.space_group_name_H-M   'P 1'
#
loop_
_entity.id
_entity.type
_entity.pdbx_description
1 polymer ?
#
loop_
_entity_poly.entity_id
_entity_poly.type
_entity_poly.pdbx_seq_one_letter_code
_entity_poly.pdbx_strand_id
1 'polypeptide(L)'
;MRRFLVLTSLRRFNEEPHLHAKILVAALLISNGIRRDAEAVFYLSDVDKTVKILGDRVKRLFPDEDSSVGYLKKALSGEKMPGVVVKKGAYDLISGVLIGPSGKGRCLPLPPFTYVVRLEEYRLEAECGLGIEHLPAHHQVVVVNITADRLLHGRQPQI
;
A
#
# COMPACT_ATOMS: atom_id res chain seq x y z
N MET A 1 7.44 10.44 -3.06
CA MET A 1 7.32 9.11 -2.43
C MET A 1 5.86 8.85 -2.10
N ARG A 2 5.31 7.73 -2.57
CA ARG A 2 3.92 7.32 -2.32
C ARG A 2 3.95 6.14 -1.35
N ARG A 3 3.39 6.28 -0.16
CA ARG A 3 3.32 5.19 0.81
C ARG A 3 1.89 4.68 0.89
N PHE A 4 1.73 3.36 0.80
CA PHE A 4 0.45 2.69 1.02
C PHE A 4 0.56 1.88 2.30
N LEU A 5 -0.10 2.34 3.37
CA LEU A 5 -0.10 1.69 4.67
C LEU A 5 -1.32 0.78 4.80
N VAL A 6 -1.09 -0.53 4.81
CA VAL A 6 -2.10 -1.55 5.04
C VAL A 6 -2.10 -1.93 6.52
N LEU A 7 -3.16 -1.56 7.22
CA LEU A 7 -3.41 -1.93 8.62
C LEU A 7 -4.18 -3.24 8.64
N THR A 8 -3.55 -4.33 9.08
CA THR A 8 -4.08 -5.69 9.03
C THR A 8 -3.46 -6.59 10.11
N SER A 9 -3.66 -7.90 10.02
CA SER A 9 -3.06 -8.94 10.87
C SER A 9 -2.57 -10.13 10.04
N LEU A 10 -1.75 -11.01 10.62
CA LEU A 10 -1.45 -12.30 10.01
C LEU A 10 -2.70 -13.16 9.91
N ARG A 11 -3.57 -13.12 10.92
CA ARG A 11 -4.88 -13.79 10.85
C ARG A 11 -5.67 -13.34 9.62
N ARG A 12 -5.83 -12.04 9.40
CA ARG A 12 -6.59 -11.50 8.27
C ARG A 12 -5.93 -11.82 6.93
N PHE A 13 -4.60 -11.81 6.86
CA PHE A 13 -3.88 -12.29 5.67
C PHE A 13 -4.15 -13.76 5.36
N ASN A 14 -4.23 -14.64 6.37
CA ASN A 14 -4.51 -16.05 6.16
C ASN A 14 -5.97 -16.30 5.72
N GLU A 15 -6.91 -15.48 6.17
CA GLU A 15 -8.32 -15.53 5.73
C GLU A 15 -8.49 -15.03 4.29
N GLU A 16 -7.83 -13.94 3.93
CA GLU A 16 -7.99 -13.26 2.63
C GLU A 16 -6.65 -12.91 1.95
N PRO A 17 -5.81 -13.91 1.60
CA PRO A 17 -4.47 -13.64 1.08
C PRO A 17 -4.51 -12.90 -0.26
N HIS A 18 -5.50 -13.22 -1.12
CA HIS A 18 -5.67 -12.61 -2.44
C HIS A 18 -6.00 -11.11 -2.35
N LEU A 19 -6.74 -10.67 -1.33
CA LEU A 19 -7.03 -9.24 -1.15
C LEU A 19 -5.75 -8.45 -0.86
N HIS A 20 -4.89 -8.98 0.00
CA HIS A 20 -3.61 -8.35 0.36
C HIS A 20 -2.65 -8.31 -0.83
N ALA A 21 -2.61 -9.40 -1.60
CA ALA A 21 -1.83 -9.48 -2.84
C ALA A 21 -2.33 -8.46 -3.88
N LYS A 22 -3.64 -8.31 -4.06
CA LYS A 22 -4.24 -7.29 -4.93
C LYS A 22 -3.89 -5.88 -4.50
N ILE A 23 -3.87 -5.60 -3.20
CA ILE A 23 -3.44 -4.30 -2.65
C ILE A 23 -1.96 -4.04 -2.96
N LEU A 24 -1.08 -5.04 -2.73
CA LEU A 24 0.35 -4.94 -3.06
C LEU A 24 0.58 -4.66 -4.54
N VAL A 25 -0.08 -5.42 -5.41
CA VAL A 25 0.00 -5.28 -6.86
C VAL A 25 -0.50 -3.90 -7.28
N ALA A 26 -1.66 -3.46 -6.78
CA ALA A 26 -2.22 -2.13 -7.07
C ALA A 26 -1.30 -0.98 -6.61
N ALA A 27 -0.57 -1.18 -5.51
CA ALA A 27 0.33 -0.17 -4.97
C ALA A 27 1.60 -0.01 -5.82
N LEU A 28 2.20 -1.13 -6.25
CA LEU A 28 3.55 -1.14 -6.82
C LEU A 28 3.62 -1.41 -8.32
N LEU A 29 2.74 -2.21 -8.90
CA LEU A 29 2.85 -2.60 -10.30
C LEU A 29 2.16 -1.61 -11.24
N ILE A 30 2.74 -1.48 -12.43
CA ILE A 30 2.21 -0.78 -13.61
C ILE A 30 2.42 -1.68 -14.83
N SER A 31 1.79 -1.33 -15.97
CA SER A 31 1.87 -2.12 -17.21
C SER A 31 3.30 -2.51 -17.61
N ASN A 32 4.24 -1.58 -17.47
CA ASN A 32 5.64 -1.75 -17.91
C ASN A 32 6.64 -1.89 -16.75
N GLY A 33 6.20 -2.27 -15.55
CA GLY A 33 7.12 -2.55 -14.45
C GLY A 33 6.61 -2.15 -13.06
N ILE A 34 7.50 -1.55 -12.26
CA ILE A 34 7.29 -1.24 -10.85
C ILE A 34 7.42 0.28 -10.63
N ARG A 35 6.50 0.87 -9.87
CA ARG A 35 6.54 2.25 -9.38
C ARG A 35 7.69 2.40 -8.39
N ARG A 36 8.84 2.88 -8.85
CA ARG A 36 10.05 3.07 -8.03
C ARG A 36 9.89 4.12 -6.93
N ASP A 37 8.92 5.03 -7.08
CA ASP A 37 8.61 6.08 -6.11
C ASP A 37 7.56 5.66 -5.07
N ALA A 38 7.12 4.39 -5.09
CA ALA A 38 6.09 3.85 -4.21
C ALA A 38 6.63 2.77 -3.25
N GLU A 39 5.99 2.65 -2.09
CA GLU A 39 6.20 1.54 -1.16
C GLU A 39 4.88 1.05 -0.57
N ALA A 40 4.80 -0.25 -0.33
CA ALA A 40 3.69 -0.89 0.38
C ALA A 40 4.16 -1.27 1.79
N VAL A 41 3.44 -0.82 2.81
CA VAL A 41 3.76 -1.08 4.22
C VAL A 41 2.62 -1.87 4.82
N PHE A 42 2.89 -3.09 5.27
CA PHE A 42 1.95 -3.93 6.00
C PHE A 42 2.29 -3.86 7.48
N TYR A 43 1.38 -3.30 8.28
CA TYR A 43 1.45 -3.39 9.73
C TYR A 43 0.53 -4.51 10.20
N LEU A 44 1.12 -5.52 10.82
CA LEU A 44 0.48 -6.72 11.34
C LEU A 44 0.24 -6.55 12.84
N SER A 45 -0.99 -6.18 13.19
CA SER A 45 -1.41 -5.79 14.54
C SER A 45 -1.28 -6.90 15.59
N ASP A 46 -1.56 -8.14 15.18
CA ASP A 46 -1.58 -9.34 16.03
C ASP A 46 -0.19 -9.84 16.45
N VAL A 47 0.84 -9.47 15.69
CA VAL A 47 2.24 -9.85 15.96
C VAL A 47 3.17 -8.64 16.12
N ASP A 48 2.61 -7.43 16.22
CA ASP A 48 3.34 -6.17 16.37
C ASP A 48 4.53 -6.06 15.41
N LYS A 49 4.26 -6.20 14.11
CA LYS A 49 5.30 -6.31 13.06
C LYS A 49 4.97 -5.44 11.87
N THR A 50 5.97 -4.68 11.42
CA THR A 50 5.91 -3.89 10.18
C THR A 50 6.75 -4.55 9.09
N VAL A 51 6.16 -4.75 7.91
CA VAL A 51 6.83 -5.24 6.70
C VAL A 51 6.68 -4.21 5.59
N LYS A 52 7.80 -3.70 5.10
CA LYS A 52 7.84 -2.72 4.01
C LYS A 52 8.38 -3.36 2.75
N ILE A 53 7.73 -3.09 1.63
CA ILE A 53 8.12 -3.54 0.30
C ILE A 53 8.39 -2.29 -0.54
N LEU A 54 9.66 -2.06 -0.85
CA LEU A 54 10.17 -0.86 -1.50
C LEU A 54 10.17 -1.02 -3.02
N GLY A 55 9.42 -0.17 -3.73
CA GLY A 55 9.29 -0.25 -5.18
C GLY A 55 10.60 -0.05 -5.96
N ASP A 56 11.56 0.71 -5.43
CA ASP A 56 12.87 0.95 -6.04
C ASP A 56 13.80 -0.29 -6.00
N ARG A 57 13.53 -1.24 -5.10
CA ARG A 57 14.42 -2.38 -4.80
C ARG A 57 13.76 -3.74 -4.96
N VAL A 58 12.44 -3.79 -4.99
CA VAL A 58 11.69 -5.05 -5.09
C VAL A 58 12.04 -5.77 -6.39
N LYS A 59 12.17 -7.10 -6.29
CA LYS A 59 12.42 -7.99 -7.42
C LYS A 59 11.49 -9.19 -7.35
N ARG A 60 11.17 -9.77 -8.51
CA ARG A 60 10.35 -10.99 -8.63
C ARG A 60 8.95 -10.85 -8.02
N LEU A 61 8.38 -9.64 -8.07
CA LEU A 61 6.96 -9.41 -7.82
C LEU A 61 6.24 -9.49 -9.17
N PHE A 62 5.30 -10.42 -9.30
CA PHE A 62 4.54 -10.67 -10.52
C PHE A 62 3.07 -10.32 -10.31
N PRO A 63 2.34 -9.93 -11.37
CA PRO A 63 0.95 -9.49 -11.26
C PRO A 63 -0.05 -10.64 -11.09
N ASP A 64 0.34 -11.89 -11.35
CA ASP A 64 -0.54 -13.03 -11.16
C ASP A 64 -0.83 -13.26 -9.67
N GLU A 65 -2.07 -13.67 -9.38
CA GLU A 65 -2.56 -13.74 -8.00
C GLU A 65 -1.76 -14.71 -7.14
N ASP A 66 -1.45 -15.90 -7.65
CA ASP A 66 -0.75 -16.92 -6.85
C ASP A 66 0.71 -16.55 -6.57
N SER A 67 1.43 -15.99 -7.55
CA SER A 67 2.80 -15.54 -7.32
C SER A 67 2.86 -14.33 -6.39
N SER A 68 1.91 -13.40 -6.48
CA SER A 68 1.85 -12.24 -5.58
C SER A 68 1.47 -12.64 -4.15
N VAL A 69 0.57 -13.60 -3.97
CA VAL A 69 0.29 -14.23 -2.67
C VAL A 69 1.54 -14.93 -2.13
N GLY A 70 2.21 -15.74 -2.94
CA GLY A 70 3.43 -16.44 -2.57
C GLY A 70 4.57 -15.49 -2.17
N TYR A 71 4.73 -14.39 -2.91
CA TYR A 71 5.67 -13.32 -2.58
C TYR A 71 5.33 -12.70 -1.22
N LEU A 72 4.08 -12.29 -1.01
CA LEU A 72 3.67 -11.61 0.21
C LEU A 72 3.78 -12.54 1.42
N LYS A 73 3.45 -13.82 1.28
CA LYS A 73 3.64 -14.83 2.34
C LYS A 73 5.09 -14.89 2.84
N LYS A 74 6.06 -14.87 1.92
CA LYS A 74 7.50 -14.84 2.24
C LYS A 74 7.93 -13.53 2.90
N ALA A 75 7.42 -12.40 2.40
CA ALA A 75 7.71 -11.09 2.99
C ALA A 75 7.17 -10.99 4.43
N LEU A 76 5.93 -11.44 4.66
CA LEU A 76 5.28 -11.44 5.97
C LEU A 76 5.90 -12.46 6.95
N SER A 77 6.44 -13.57 6.46
CA SER A 77 7.19 -14.53 7.30
C SER A 77 8.57 -14.01 7.71
N GLY A 78 9.05 -12.94 7.08
CA GLY A 78 10.34 -12.33 7.37
C GLY A 78 11.51 -12.92 6.59
N GLU A 79 11.24 -13.63 5.49
CA GLU A 79 12.28 -14.09 4.57
C GLU A 79 13.08 -12.90 4.02
N LYS A 80 14.41 -13.04 3.94
CA LYS A 80 15.27 -11.99 3.40
C LYS A 80 15.09 -11.91 1.88
N MET A 81 14.41 -10.86 1.44
CA MET A 81 14.09 -10.63 0.02
C MET A 81 14.55 -9.23 -0.42
N PRO A 82 15.00 -9.04 -1.67
CA PRO A 82 15.32 -7.72 -2.19
C PRO A 82 14.13 -6.76 -2.08
N GLY A 83 14.36 -5.59 -1.48
CA GLY A 83 13.35 -4.56 -1.28
C GLY A 83 12.39 -4.81 -0.11
N VAL A 84 12.57 -5.89 0.67
CA VAL A 84 11.75 -6.15 1.86
C VAL A 84 12.49 -5.73 3.13
N VAL A 85 11.83 -4.92 3.96
CA VAL A 85 12.35 -4.48 5.26
C VAL A 85 11.36 -4.89 6.35
N VAL A 86 11.84 -5.63 7.35
CA VAL A 86 11.03 -6.11 8.46
C VAL A 86 11.48 -5.44 9.75
N LYS A 87 10.53 -4.93 10.52
CA LYS A 87 10.75 -4.28 11.82
C LYS A 87 9.71 -4.74 12.82
N LYS A 88 10.10 -4.80 14.10
CA LYS A 88 9.17 -4.97 15.22
C LYS A 88 8.50 -3.63 15.53
N GLY A 89 7.25 -3.64 15.94
CA GLY A 89 6.51 -2.45 16.31
C GLY A 89 5.80 -1.77 15.15
N ALA A 90 5.01 -0.76 15.50
CA ALA A 90 4.47 0.27 14.61
C ALA A 90 5.57 1.25 14.14
N TYR A 91 6.60 0.72 13.49
CA TYR A 91 7.81 1.47 13.12
C TYR A 91 7.65 2.20 11.78
N ASP A 92 7.82 3.53 11.80
CA ASP A 92 7.86 4.38 10.59
C ASP A 92 6.67 4.08 9.66
N LEU A 93 5.46 4.12 10.21
CA LEU A 93 4.23 3.81 9.46
C LEU A 93 3.83 4.93 8.49
N ILE A 94 4.17 6.18 8.80
CA ILE A 94 3.68 7.36 8.10
C ILE A 94 4.85 8.17 7.54
N SER A 95 4.70 8.64 6.32
CA SER A 95 5.56 9.60 5.65
C SER A 95 4.70 10.58 4.86
N GLY A 96 4.94 11.88 5.04
CA GLY A 96 4.09 12.94 4.47
C GLY A 96 2.69 12.97 5.09
N VAL A 97 1.73 13.53 4.34
CA VAL A 97 0.33 13.69 4.79
C VAL A 97 -0.35 12.32 4.87
N LEU A 98 -1.04 12.05 5.98
CA LEU A 98 -1.83 10.84 6.15
C LEU A 98 -3.24 11.00 5.58
N ILE A 99 -3.51 10.29 4.50
CA ILE A 99 -4.76 10.35 3.72
C ILE A 99 -5.56 9.06 3.94
N GLY A 100 -6.84 9.20 4.28
CA GLY A 100 -7.77 8.10 4.41
C GLY A 100 -8.77 8.00 3.27
N PRO A 101 -9.54 6.89 3.21
CA PRO A 101 -10.67 6.78 2.30
C PRO A 101 -11.73 7.84 2.62
N SER A 102 -11.98 8.07 3.91
CA SER A 102 -12.86 9.10 4.46
C SER A 102 -12.09 10.00 5.44
N GLY A 103 -12.63 11.18 5.75
CA GLY A 103 -11.99 12.12 6.68
C GLY A 103 -12.64 13.51 6.67
N LYS A 104 -12.29 14.34 7.66
CA LYS A 104 -12.73 15.74 7.74
C LYS A 104 -11.89 16.56 6.75
N GLY A 105 -12.51 17.08 5.70
CA GLY A 105 -11.82 17.84 4.65
C GLY A 105 -11.36 16.99 3.46
N ARG A 106 -11.10 17.65 2.34
CA ARG A 106 -10.65 17.02 1.09
C ARG A 106 -9.17 17.33 0.88
N CYS A 107 -8.38 16.29 0.68
CA CYS A 107 -6.99 16.42 0.26
C CYS A 107 -6.75 15.79 -1.10
N LEU A 108 -5.62 16.14 -1.70
CA LEU A 108 -5.13 15.55 -2.93
C LEU A 108 -3.90 14.70 -2.60
N PRO A 109 -3.72 13.51 -3.21
CA PRO A 109 -2.56 12.66 -2.96
C PRO A 109 -1.33 13.18 -3.72
N LEU A 110 -0.84 14.37 -3.35
CA LEU A 110 0.41 14.94 -3.85
C LEU A 110 1.59 14.38 -3.01
N PRO A 111 2.56 13.67 -3.61
CA PRO A 111 3.67 13.13 -2.84
C PRO A 111 4.54 14.22 -2.19
N PRO A 112 5.10 13.99 -0.98
CA PRO A 112 4.98 12.77 -0.19
C PRO A 112 3.65 12.63 0.56
N PHE A 113 3.06 11.43 0.51
CA PHE A 113 1.85 11.08 1.27
C PHE A 113 1.87 9.62 1.73
N THR A 114 1.07 9.33 2.75
CA THR A 114 0.70 7.97 3.17
C THR A 114 -0.80 7.77 3.01
N TYR A 115 -1.20 6.85 2.14
CA TYR A 115 -2.60 6.44 2.02
C TYR A 115 -2.86 5.23 2.91
N VAL A 116 -3.81 5.36 3.85
CA VAL A 116 -4.16 4.27 4.76
C VAL A 116 -5.25 3.37 4.19
N VAL A 117 -4.94 2.09 4.08
CA VAL A 117 -5.87 1.01 3.75
C VAL A 117 -6.17 0.25 5.04
N ARG A 118 -7.40 0.39 5.54
CA ARG A 118 -7.84 -0.25 6.80
C ARG A 118 -8.53 -1.57 6.48
N LEU A 119 -7.88 -2.68 6.84
CA LEU A 119 -8.50 -4.01 6.86
C LEU A 119 -8.84 -4.45 8.29
N GLU A 120 -8.16 -3.88 9.28
CA GLU A 120 -8.49 -4.01 10.69
C GLU A 120 -8.47 -2.65 11.40
N GLU A 121 -9.18 -2.59 12.54
CA GLU A 121 -9.19 -1.42 13.40
C GLU A 121 -7.83 -1.18 14.04
N TYR A 122 -7.34 0.05 13.91
CA TYR A 122 -6.09 0.49 14.52
C TYR A 122 -6.16 2.00 14.79
N ARG A 123 -5.57 2.41 15.91
CA ARG A 123 -5.59 3.80 16.41
C ARG A 123 -4.67 4.69 15.56
N LEU A 124 -5.15 5.01 14.37
CA LEU A 124 -4.54 5.96 13.47
C LEU A 124 -5.65 6.82 12.89
N GLU A 125 -5.53 8.14 12.91
CA GLU A 125 -6.53 9.05 12.36
C GLU A 125 -5.97 9.73 11.13
N ALA A 126 -6.71 9.65 10.01
CA ALA A 126 -6.31 10.34 8.80
C ALA A 126 -6.54 11.84 8.94
N GLU A 127 -5.61 12.64 8.42
CA GLU A 127 -5.72 14.10 8.42
C GLU A 127 -6.87 14.57 7.52
N CYS A 128 -7.18 13.79 6.49
CA CYS A 128 -8.15 14.12 5.45
C CYS A 128 -8.61 12.89 4.67
N GLY A 129 -9.71 13.02 3.93
CA GLY A 129 -10.32 11.94 3.15
C GLY A 129 -10.36 12.21 1.65
N LEU A 130 -10.48 11.14 0.86
CA LEU A 130 -10.70 11.19 -0.60
C LEU A 130 -12.16 10.93 -1.01
N GLY A 131 -13.03 10.48 -0.10
CA GLY A 131 -14.43 10.15 -0.41
C GLY A 131 -14.58 8.87 -1.25
N ILE A 132 -13.66 7.92 -1.07
CA ILE A 132 -13.61 6.67 -1.86
C ILE A 132 -13.80 5.42 -0.99
N GLU A 133 -14.34 5.58 0.22
CA GLU A 133 -14.61 4.49 1.17
C GLU A 133 -15.55 3.41 0.64
N HIS A 134 -16.40 3.74 -0.33
CA HIS A 134 -17.31 2.80 -0.97
C HIS A 134 -16.60 1.82 -1.92
N LEU A 135 -15.35 2.10 -2.32
CA LEU A 135 -14.58 1.22 -3.19
C LEU A 135 -13.90 0.10 -2.39
N PRO A 136 -13.72 -1.10 -2.98
CA PRO A 136 -12.86 -2.12 -2.41
C PRO A 136 -11.42 -1.59 -2.18
N ALA A 137 -10.76 -2.08 -1.13
CA ALA A 137 -9.43 -1.60 -0.71
C ALA A 137 -8.38 -1.54 -1.83
N HIS A 138 -8.30 -2.58 -2.66
CA HIS A 138 -7.37 -2.61 -3.81
C HIS A 138 -7.75 -1.59 -4.90
N HIS A 139 -9.05 -1.35 -5.12
CA HIS A 139 -9.51 -0.30 -6.05
C HIS A 139 -9.20 1.10 -5.52
N GLN A 140 -9.31 1.32 -4.21
CA GLN A 140 -8.91 2.60 -3.61
C GLN A 140 -7.44 2.93 -3.91
N VAL A 141 -6.55 1.96 -3.75
CA VAL A 141 -5.11 2.11 -4.05
C VAL A 141 -4.88 2.46 -5.52
N VAL A 142 -5.60 1.80 -6.45
CA VAL A 142 -5.55 2.15 -7.88
C VAL A 142 -5.98 3.60 -8.11
N VAL A 143 -7.11 4.02 -7.55
CA VAL A 143 -7.62 5.39 -7.70
C VAL A 143 -6.64 6.42 -7.14
N VAL A 144 -6.03 6.15 -5.99
CA VAL A 144 -5.00 7.02 -5.38
C VAL A 144 -3.80 7.15 -6.30
N ASN A 145 -3.30 6.03 -6.84
CA ASN A 145 -2.16 6.03 -7.77
C ASN A 145 -2.48 6.83 -9.05
N ILE A 146 -3.66 6.60 -9.67
CA ILE A 146 -4.10 7.35 -10.85
C ILE A 146 -4.23 8.85 -10.55
N THR A 147 -4.76 9.19 -9.37
CA THR A 147 -4.92 10.59 -8.96
C THR A 147 -3.58 11.25 -8.76
N ALA A 148 -2.65 10.58 -8.06
CA ALA A 148 -1.28 11.06 -7.88
C ALA A 148 -0.54 11.23 -9.22
N ASP A 149 -0.67 10.27 -10.14
CA ASP A 149 -0.09 10.37 -11.49
C ASP A 149 -0.60 11.60 -12.24
N ARG A 150 -1.92 11.84 -12.20
CA ARG A 150 -2.55 13.00 -12.85
C ARG A 150 -2.08 14.33 -12.27
N LEU A 151 -1.84 14.38 -10.96
CA LEU A 151 -1.34 15.59 -10.27
C LEU A 151 0.12 15.88 -10.62
N LEU A 152 0.96 14.84 -10.70
CA LEU A 152 2.38 14.97 -11.01
C LEU A 152 2.64 15.28 -12.50
N HIS A 153 1.85 14.69 -13.39
CA HIS A 153 2.08 14.75 -14.84
C HIS A 153 1.07 15.64 -15.59
N GLY A 154 0.16 16.32 -14.87
CA GLY A 154 -0.74 17.35 -15.38
C GLY A 154 -1.33 17.08 -16.77
N ARG A 155 -2.42 16.31 -16.86
CA ARG A 155 -3.18 16.06 -18.11
C ARG A 155 -2.31 15.97 -19.38
N GLN A 156 -1.45 14.97 -19.50
CA GLN A 156 -1.13 14.42 -20.81
C GLN A 156 -1.76 13.03 -20.91
N PRO A 157 -2.89 12.87 -21.63
CA PRO A 157 -3.22 11.55 -22.17
C PRO A 157 -2.10 11.24 -23.17
N GLN A 158 -1.24 10.28 -22.83
CA GLN A 158 -0.44 9.62 -23.85
C GLN A 158 -1.44 8.76 -24.65
N ILE A 159 -1.83 9.30 -25.80
CA ILE A 159 -2.53 8.59 -26.88
C ILE A 159 -1.54 7.61 -27.49
#